data_AF-A0A0D1M2Q1-F1
#
_entry.id   AF-A0A0D1M2Q1-F1
#
_cell.length_a   1.000
_cell.length_b   1.000
_cell.length_c   1.000
_cell.angle_alpha   90.00
_cell.angle_beta   90.00
_cell.angle_gamma   90.00
#
_symmetry.space_group_name_H-M   'P 1'
#
loop_
_entity.id
_entity.type
_entity.pdbx_description
1 polymer ?
#
loop_
_entity_poly.entity_id
_entity_poly.type
_entity_poly.pdbx_seq_one_letter_code
_entity_poly.pdbx_strand_id
1 'polypeptide(L)'
;MNYKDAATLGQAVKTWREDHHYRMGDAAKVANIPYASFQRIEYDQGNPRIKNLALIARALDMSTDEVIARWFNDDDDKKRSITEDNI
;
A
#
# COMPACT_ATOMS: atom_id res chain seq x y z
N MET A 1 1.00 15.65 -4.05
CA MET A 1 0.00 14.79 -4.72
C MET A 1 -0.78 14.14 -3.60
N ASN A 2 -2.11 14.12 -3.62
CA ASN A 2 -2.83 13.46 -2.52
C ASN A 2 -2.57 11.95 -2.65
N TYR A 3 -2.00 11.32 -1.63
CA TYR A 3 -1.72 9.88 -1.66
C TYR A 3 -2.99 9.03 -1.86
N LYS A 4 -4.18 9.59 -1.59
CA LYS A 4 -5.47 8.94 -1.88
C LYS A 4 -5.74 8.79 -3.38
N ASP A 5 -5.06 9.55 -4.24
CA ASP A 5 -5.21 9.48 -5.71
C ASP A 5 -4.22 8.52 -6.38
N ALA A 6 -3.36 7.85 -5.59
CA ALA A 6 -2.37 6.91 -6.13
C ALA A 6 -3.04 5.67 -6.74
N ALA A 7 -2.42 5.13 -7.80
CA ALA A 7 -2.98 4.03 -8.58
C ALA A 7 -2.99 2.71 -7.80
N THR A 8 -1.96 2.47 -6.98
CA THR A 8 -1.89 1.28 -6.10
C THR A 8 -1.82 1.66 -4.62
N LEU A 9 -2.14 0.70 -3.75
CA LEU A 9 -1.95 0.89 -2.31
C LEU A 9 -0.48 1.16 -1.97
N GLY A 10 0.47 0.44 -2.57
CA GLY A 10 1.89 0.61 -2.33
C GLY A 10 2.36 2.02 -2.71
N GLN A 11 1.87 2.57 -3.82
CA GLN A 11 2.12 3.96 -4.20
C GLN A 11 1.50 4.94 -3.19
N ALA A 12 0.27 4.70 -2.73
CA ALA A 12 -0.35 5.54 -1.69
C ALA A 12 0.49 5.55 -0.40
N VAL A 13 0.96 4.38 0.04
CA VAL A 13 1.83 4.23 1.23
C VAL A 13 3.16 4.95 1.04
N LYS A 14 3.77 4.84 -0.15
CA LYS A 14 5.01 5.54 -0.50
C LYS A 14 4.83 7.05 -0.46
N THR A 15 3.80 7.58 -1.12
CA THR A 15 3.52 9.02 -1.16
C THR A 15 3.24 9.55 0.24
N TRP A 16 2.43 8.86 1.04
CA TRP A 16 2.21 9.22 2.45
C TRP A 16 3.52 9.27 3.24
N ARG A 17 4.40 8.28 3.10
CA ARG A 17 5.70 8.24 3.77
C ARG A 17 6.56 9.45 3.38
N GLU A 18 6.61 9.78 2.10
CA GLU A 18 7.45 10.86 1.55
C GLU A 18 6.92 12.25 1.91
N ASP A 19 5.60 12.44 1.89
CA ASP A 19 4.92 13.68 2.30
C ASP A 19 5.17 14.00 3.79
N HIS A 20 5.31 12.98 4.63
CA HIS A 20 5.65 13.13 6.04
C HIS A 20 7.16 13.12 6.32
N HIS A 21 7.99 13.05 5.28
CA HIS A 21 9.46 12.98 5.38
C HIS A 21 9.99 11.82 6.23
N TYR A 22 9.26 10.70 6.28
CA TYR A 22 9.68 9.53 7.03
C TYR A 22 10.62 8.64 6.22
N ARG A 23 11.66 8.11 6.89
CA ARG A 23 12.32 6.89 6.42
C ARG A 23 11.35 5.73 6.59
N MET A 24 11.53 4.66 5.82
CA MET A 24 10.65 3.50 5.86
C MET A 24 10.55 2.85 7.26
N GLY A 25 11.65 2.84 8.02
CA GLY A 25 11.65 2.41 9.42
C GLY A 25 10.82 3.28 10.35
N ASP A 26 10.80 4.59 10.13
CA ASP A 26 10.03 5.52 10.95
C ASP A 26 8.55 5.46 10.58
N ALA A 27 8.24 5.38 9.29
CA ALA A 27 6.90 5.16 8.77
C ALA A 27 6.27 3.86 9.32
N ALA A 28 7.03 2.77 9.36
CA ALA A 28 6.57 1.50 9.92
C ALA A 28 6.25 1.61 11.43
N LYS A 29 7.05 2.37 12.20
CA LYS A 29 6.79 2.65 13.62
C LYS A 29 5.53 3.49 13.78
N VAL A 30 5.37 4.55 12.99
CA VAL A 30 4.20 5.44 13.03
C VAL A 30 2.92 4.67 12.67
N ALA A 31 2.97 3.85 11.62
CA ALA A 31 1.85 2.99 11.23
C ALA A 31 1.67 1.77 12.15
N ASN A 32 2.52 1.59 13.15
CA ASN A 32 2.50 0.48 14.12
C ASN A 32 2.51 -0.91 13.47
N ILE A 33 3.32 -1.11 12.43
CA ILE A 33 3.52 -2.43 11.79
C ILE A 33 5.00 -2.78 11.68
N PRO A 34 5.35 -4.08 11.57
CA PRO A 34 6.74 -4.49 11.39
C PRO A 34 7.33 -3.92 10.08
N TYR A 35 8.59 -3.50 10.11
CA TYR A 35 9.32 -2.96 8.95
C TYR A 35 9.15 -3.81 7.68
N ALA A 36 9.41 -5.12 7.78
CA ALA A 36 9.31 -6.03 6.65
C ALA A 36 7.87 -6.21 6.12
N SER A 37 6.85 -5.89 6.92
CA SER A 37 5.46 -5.85 6.46
C SER A 37 5.17 -4.52 5.74
N PHE A 38 5.62 -3.41 6.30
CA PHE A 38 5.51 -2.09 5.67
C PHE A 38 6.17 -2.07 4.29
N GLN A 39 7.42 -2.53 4.20
CA GLN A 39 8.17 -2.60 2.94
C GLN A 39 7.45 -3.44 1.89
N ARG A 40 6.86 -4.58 2.29
CA ARG A 40 6.10 -5.43 1.37
C ARG A 40 4.85 -4.76 0.83
N ILE A 41 4.14 -4.01 1.68
CA ILE A 41 2.98 -3.24 1.25
C ILE A 41 3.39 -2.10 0.32
N GLU A 42 4.45 -1.34 0.66
CA GLU A 42 4.94 -0.24 -0.19
C GLU A 42 5.36 -0.71 -1.59
N TYR A 43 5.87 -1.93 -1.71
CA TYR A 43 6.26 -2.53 -3.00
C TYR A 43 5.16 -3.38 -3.65
N ASP A 44 3.94 -3.39 -3.11
CA ASP A 44 2.83 -4.22 -3.56
C ASP A 44 3.20 -5.70 -3.73
N GLN A 45 3.89 -6.27 -2.73
CA GLN A 45 4.45 -7.62 -2.74
C GLN A 45 3.86 -8.56 -1.67
N GLY A 46 3.58 -9.80 -2.11
CA GLY A 46 3.20 -10.91 -1.23
C GLY A 46 1.76 -10.80 -0.73
N ASN A 47 1.46 -11.51 0.36
CA ASN A 47 0.12 -11.49 0.96
C ASN A 47 0.19 -10.89 2.39
N PRO A 48 -0.06 -9.59 2.57
CA PRO A 48 -0.02 -8.94 3.86
C PRO A 48 -1.13 -9.45 4.77
N ARG A 49 -0.86 -9.45 6.08
CA ARG A 49 -1.90 -9.80 7.05
C ARG A 49 -2.96 -8.69 7.06
N ILE A 50 -4.25 -9.06 7.07
CA ILE A 50 -5.38 -8.12 7.12
C ILE A 50 -5.23 -7.10 8.25
N LYS A 51 -4.74 -7.52 9.43
CA LYS A 51 -4.49 -6.59 10.55
C LYS A 51 -3.50 -5.46 10.21
N ASN A 52 -2.52 -5.73 9.34
CA ASN A 52 -1.54 -4.72 8.92
C ASN A 52 -2.16 -3.76 7.90
N LEU A 53 -3.02 -4.25 7.01
CA LEU A 53 -3.80 -3.40 6.10
C LEU A 53 -4.72 -2.45 6.88
N ALA A 54 -5.38 -2.93 7.94
CA ALA A 54 -6.21 -2.09 8.81
C ALA A 54 -5.39 -1.00 9.55
N LEU A 55 -4.14 -1.29 9.90
CA LEU A 55 -3.25 -0.30 10.51
C LEU A 55 -2.74 0.73 9.49
N ILE A 56 -2.45 0.30 8.26
CA ILE A 56 -2.14 1.20 7.14
C ILE A 56 -3.33 2.12 6.83
N ALA A 57 -4.56 1.60 6.84
CA ALA A 57 -5.77 2.41 6.64
C ALA A 57 -5.86 3.57 7.64
N ARG A 58 -5.54 3.32 8.91
CA ARG A 58 -5.47 4.38 9.93
C ARG A 58 -4.40 5.41 9.62
N ALA A 59 -3.23 4.98 9.16
CA ALA A 59 -2.13 5.90 8.82
C ALA A 59 -2.48 6.79 7.61
N LEU A 60 -3.18 6.24 6.63
CA LEU A 60 -3.64 6.92 5.42
C LEU A 60 -4.96 7.69 5.59
N ASP A 61 -5.56 7.69 6.79
CA ASP A 61 -6.90 8.29 6.98
C ASP A 61 -7.91 7.76 5.94
N MET A 62 -7.90 6.44 5.74
CA MET A 62 -8.80 5.69 4.85
C MET A 62 -9.61 4.67 5.66
N SER A 63 -10.73 4.24 5.10
CA SER A 63 -11.46 3.11 5.69
C SER A 63 -10.72 1.79 5.42
N THR A 64 -10.93 0.79 6.28
CA THR A 64 -10.22 -0.49 6.16
C THR A 64 -10.66 -1.27 4.92
N ASP A 65 -11.94 -1.21 4.57
CA ASP A 65 -12.51 -1.79 3.36
C ASP A 65 -11.96 -1.15 2.07
N GLU A 66 -11.75 0.17 2.05
CA GLU A 66 -11.11 0.85 0.92
C GLU A 66 -9.68 0.33 0.70
N VAL A 67 -8.86 0.27 1.75
CA VAL A 67 -7.48 -0.23 1.66
C VAL A 67 -7.42 -1.69 1.24
N ILE A 68 -8.33 -2.52 1.74
CA ILE A 68 -8.44 -3.92 1.34
C ILE A 68 -8.84 -4.02 -0.13
N ALA A 69 -9.84 -3.26 -0.58
CA ALA A 69 -10.27 -3.26 -1.97
C ALA A 69 -9.15 -2.82 -2.91
N ARG A 70 -8.42 -1.75 -2.58
CA ARG A 70 -7.24 -1.30 -3.35
C ARG A 70 -6.21 -2.42 -3.48
N TRP A 71 -5.82 -3.05 -2.36
CA TRP A 71 -4.83 -4.12 -2.37
C TRP A 71 -5.20 -5.28 -3.31
N PHE A 72 -6.48 -5.68 -3.34
CA PHE A 72 -6.93 -6.79 -4.17
C PHE A 72 -7.25 -6.38 -5.62
N ASN A 73 -7.65 -5.14 -5.88
CA ASN A 73 -7.86 -4.63 -7.23
C ASN A 73 -6.53 -4.41 -7.97
N ASP A 74 -5.47 -4.03 -7.25
CA ASP A 74 -4.12 -3.86 -7.80
C ASP A 74 -3.58 -5.17 -8.42
N ASP A 75 -4.01 -6.33 -7.92
CA ASP A 75 -3.62 -7.64 -8.45
C ASP A 75 -4.31 -7.98 -9.78
N ASP A 76 -5.49 -7.42 -10.05
CA ASP A 76 -6.21 -7.65 -11.31
C ASP A 76 -5.67 -6.77 -12.44
N ASP A 77 -5.28 -5.52 -12.14
CA ASP A 77 -4.60 -4.67 -13.12
C ASP A 77 -3.20 -5.20 -13.48
N LYS A 78 -2.45 -5.74 -12.50
CA LYS A 78 -1.16 -6.43 -12.77
C LYS A 78 -1.30 -7.66 -13.67
N LYS A 79 -2.42 -8.38 -13.60
CA LYS A 79 -2.69 -9.54 -14.49
C LYS A 79 -3.07 -9.09 -15.90
N ARG A 80 -3.85 -8.02 -16.03
CA ARG A 80 -4.28 -7.49 -17.33
C ARG A 80 -3.10 -6.96 -18.15
N SER A 81 -2.16 -6.24 -17.54
CA SER A 81 -0.95 -5.75 -18.22
C SER A 81 -0.04 -6.87 -18.75
N ILE A 82 0.07 -8.00 -18.05
CA ILE A 82 0.87 -9.16 -18.52
C ILE A 82 0.21 -9.85 -19.73
N THR A 83 -1.11 -9.76 -19.85
CA THR A 83 -1.86 -10.44 -20.91
C THR A 83 -1.88 -9.63 -22.20
N GLU A 84 -1.85 -8.29 -22.11
CA GLU A 84 -1.85 -7.39 -23.28
C GLU A 84 -0.47 -7.26 -23.94
N ASP A 85 0.63 -7.39 -23.18
CA ASP A 85 2.00 -7.36 -23.73
C ASP A 85 2.41 -8.68 -24.46
N ASN A 86 1.56 -9.70 -24.45
CA ASN A 86 1.81 -11.02 -25.06
C ASN A 86 0.91 -11.34 -26.26
N ILE A 87 0.23 -10.34 -26.85
CA ILE A 87 -0.60 -10.48 -28.07
C ILE A 87 -0.07 -9.57 -29.17
#